data_AF-A0A1X9NBF2-F1
#
_entry.id   AF-A0A1X9NBF2-F1
#
_cell.length_a   1.000
_cell.length_b   1.000
_cell.length_c   1.000
_cell.angle_alpha   90.00
_cell.angle_beta   90.00
_cell.angle_gamma   90.00
#
_symmetry.space_group_name_H-M   'P 1'
#
loop_
_entity.id
_entity.type
_entity.pdbx_description
1 polymer ?
#
loop_
_entity_poly.entity_id
_entity_poly.type
_entity_poly.pdbx_seq_one_letter_code
_entity_poly.pdbx_strand_id
1 'polypeptide(L)'
;MVFILHSAIDEGSIRDNIGLPEYSYYFVLKGFLPVLEDMGEIITVKDTETPLDELVKAHRKANSSLLQRLLPSGNKGQDQPVFLSFSPPNHAPVDLDYKTLCVLAWEFSNIPSETWDDNPKNDWRYVLGKHGSAIALSTYSVTAIKEAMGEDFPVVAIPVPVWDRFQSLRDRLQGKTAINPAQLDFSGHIVDSRERSLSNEQLNPIAQKDQGAYQWNGEEVTLNFSFRDKDFNRLNGFYAPEHWGAWSRITTPWVELPFNVSGLVELTVEAHGYGANIGREITVSLGAQTGQITLTDAPVKHKLIFDLDSPADSISFSGLDMTPVEGSEDRRKLAIGICSVTLVEGAAEDLVEASADEHADAGLKLDGVVYTSIFNPSDGRKNWLDMVTAFCWAFRDCADATLVLKMTNKDLSNYMGKLNLLMSELAPYQCRIVAIHGFIEDEDYARLVSATSYYVNTSNCEGLCLPLMEYMSCGIPAIAPTNTAMKDYVDDNVAFTLRSSLEQNVWPQDPRDAFRTMRYRLDWESLRDAYLESYRVAKEDPARYQAMSDNNMNKLKQYCSDAVVKNKLQDFFASIDL
;
A
#
# COMPACT_ATOMS: atom_id res chain seq x y z
N MET A 1 23.92 -4.94 -27.63
CA MET A 1 22.66 -4.20 -27.84
C MET A 1 22.71 -2.91 -27.03
N VAL A 2 21.91 -1.92 -27.40
CA VAL A 2 21.70 -0.69 -26.61
C VAL A 2 20.23 -0.68 -26.18
N PHE A 3 19.98 -0.52 -24.89
CA PHE A 3 18.63 -0.41 -24.32
C PHE A 3 18.37 1.00 -23.84
N ILE A 4 17.23 1.58 -24.25
CA ILE A 4 16.74 2.85 -23.74
C ILE A 4 15.62 2.52 -22.75
N LEU A 5 15.81 2.85 -21.48
CA LEU A 5 14.86 2.52 -20.42
C LEU A 5 14.09 3.76 -19.98
N HIS A 6 12.78 3.62 -19.81
CA HIS A 6 11.92 4.68 -19.33
C HIS A 6 10.90 4.16 -18.31
N SER A 7 10.78 4.87 -17.19
CA SER A 7 9.65 4.85 -16.27
C SER A 7 9.32 6.29 -15.86
N ALA A 8 8.02 6.61 -15.69
CA ALA A 8 7.59 7.96 -15.31
C ALA A 8 8.12 8.40 -13.93
N ILE A 9 8.39 7.43 -13.05
CA ILE A 9 8.96 7.66 -11.71
C ILE A 9 10.40 7.11 -11.69
N ASP A 10 11.30 7.82 -11.00
CA ASP A 10 12.73 7.48 -10.89
C ASP A 10 13.22 7.51 -9.43
N GLU A 11 14.51 7.27 -9.22
CA GLU A 11 15.11 7.26 -7.86
C GLU A 11 14.96 8.59 -7.11
N GLY A 12 14.99 9.72 -7.83
CA GLY A 12 14.86 11.04 -7.23
C GLY A 12 13.42 11.39 -6.87
N SER A 13 12.45 10.83 -7.60
CA SER A 13 11.02 11.12 -7.41
C SER A 13 10.25 10.00 -6.70
N ILE A 14 10.81 8.81 -6.51
CA ILE A 14 10.09 7.66 -5.90
C ILE A 14 9.65 7.95 -4.48
N ARG A 15 10.51 8.58 -3.66
CA ARG A 15 10.14 9.02 -2.30
C ARG A 15 8.89 9.88 -2.35
N ASP A 16 8.73 10.66 -3.42
CA ASP A 16 7.60 11.55 -3.59
C ASP A 16 6.34 10.95 -4.22
N ASN A 17 6.46 9.80 -4.87
CA ASN A 17 5.39 9.21 -5.69
C ASN A 17 4.96 7.80 -5.23
N ILE A 18 5.52 7.27 -4.12
CA ILE A 18 5.06 5.99 -3.53
C ILE A 18 3.55 6.03 -3.25
N GLY A 19 2.85 5.00 -3.73
CA GLY A 19 1.39 4.84 -3.60
C GLY A 19 0.58 5.29 -4.83
N LEU A 20 1.16 6.04 -5.78
CA LEU A 20 0.48 6.43 -7.03
C LEU A 20 0.40 5.28 -8.07
N PRO A 21 -0.56 5.29 -9.02
CA PRO A 21 -0.74 4.17 -9.96
C PRO A 21 0.53 3.67 -10.69
N GLU A 22 1.52 4.54 -10.93
CA GLU A 22 2.70 4.23 -11.75
C GLU A 22 3.99 3.91 -10.97
N TYR A 23 4.03 4.08 -9.64
CA TYR A 23 5.29 3.94 -8.89
C TYR A 23 5.88 2.53 -8.98
N SER A 24 5.01 1.52 -9.12
CA SER A 24 5.41 0.12 -9.15
C SER A 24 6.32 -0.19 -10.35
N TYR A 25 6.18 0.52 -11.47
CA TYR A 25 6.99 0.33 -12.66
C TYR A 25 8.45 0.72 -12.47
N TYR A 26 8.75 1.67 -11.58
CA TYR A 26 10.14 1.97 -11.20
C TYR A 26 10.82 0.75 -10.56
N PHE A 27 10.11 0.04 -9.67
CA PHE A 27 10.63 -1.18 -9.06
C PHE A 27 10.78 -2.34 -10.05
N VAL A 28 9.88 -2.43 -11.04
CA VAL A 28 9.99 -3.36 -12.18
C VAL A 28 11.28 -3.06 -12.96
N LEU A 29 11.47 -1.81 -13.39
CA LEU A 29 12.68 -1.38 -14.12
C LEU A 29 13.94 -1.69 -13.32
N LYS A 30 13.99 -1.30 -12.04
CA LYS A 30 15.13 -1.58 -11.14
C LYS A 30 15.43 -3.07 -11.02
N GLY A 31 14.40 -3.92 -11.04
CA GLY A 31 14.58 -5.37 -11.11
C GLY A 31 15.27 -5.80 -12.39
N PHE A 32 14.77 -5.39 -13.56
CA PHE A 32 15.35 -5.78 -14.85
C PHE A 32 16.76 -5.23 -15.13
N LEU A 33 17.15 -4.13 -14.47
CA LEU A 33 18.38 -3.40 -14.76
C LEU A 33 19.65 -4.28 -14.79
N PRO A 34 19.97 -5.12 -13.78
CA PRO A 34 21.20 -5.92 -13.79
C PRO A 34 21.25 -6.91 -14.97
N VAL A 35 20.10 -7.49 -15.33
CA VAL A 35 20.00 -8.42 -16.46
C VAL A 35 20.21 -7.69 -17.79
N LEU A 36 19.63 -6.50 -17.95
CA LEU A 36 19.78 -5.70 -19.16
C LEU A 36 21.21 -5.16 -19.32
N GLU A 37 21.86 -4.74 -18.22
CA GLU A 37 23.28 -4.32 -18.20
C GLU A 37 24.23 -5.45 -18.64
N ASP A 38 23.93 -6.70 -18.25
CA ASP A 38 24.68 -7.88 -18.68
C ASP A 38 24.39 -8.28 -20.15
N MET A 39 23.34 -7.73 -20.76
CA MET A 39 22.98 -7.95 -22.17
C MET A 39 23.43 -6.81 -23.10
N GLY A 40 23.68 -5.61 -22.58
CA GLY A 40 23.96 -4.44 -23.41
C GLY A 40 24.18 -3.14 -22.63
N GLU A 41 24.40 -2.06 -23.38
CA GLU A 41 24.57 -0.72 -22.83
C GLU A 41 23.20 -0.10 -22.48
N ILE A 42 23.13 0.60 -21.34
CA ILE A 42 21.89 1.20 -20.83
C ILE A 42 21.90 2.71 -21.00
N ILE A 43 20.81 3.24 -21.53
CA ILE A 43 20.49 4.67 -21.55
C ILE A 43 19.18 4.86 -20.78
N THR A 44 19.27 5.42 -19.57
CA THR A 44 18.06 5.76 -18.79
C THR A 44 17.55 7.13 -19.22
N VAL A 45 16.28 7.20 -19.60
CA VAL A 45 15.60 8.46 -19.92
C VAL A 45 14.66 8.81 -18.78
N LYS A 46 14.83 10.03 -18.26
CA LYS A 46 13.94 10.63 -17.28
C LYS A 46 12.83 11.39 -18.00
N ASP A 47 11.64 11.44 -17.40
CA ASP A 47 10.61 12.41 -17.79
C ASP A 47 11.20 13.81 -17.60
N THR A 48 11.55 14.43 -18.73
CA THR A 48 12.01 15.82 -18.80
C THR A 48 11.10 16.52 -19.78
N GLU A 49 10.98 17.85 -19.69
CA GLU A 49 10.24 18.64 -20.70
C GLU A 49 10.84 18.51 -22.12
N THR A 50 12.00 17.88 -22.24
CA THR A 50 12.70 17.63 -23.50
C THR A 50 12.10 16.41 -24.21
N PRO A 51 11.71 16.52 -25.49
CA PRO A 51 11.21 15.39 -26.26
C PRO A 51 12.20 14.21 -26.23
N LEU A 52 11.68 12.99 -26.07
CA LEU A 52 12.48 11.76 -26.01
C LEU A 52 13.47 11.64 -27.18
N ASP A 53 13.07 12.04 -28.39
CA ASP A 53 13.94 12.04 -29.57
C ASP A 53 15.12 13.00 -29.43
N GLU A 54 14.95 14.12 -28.73
CA GLU A 54 16.03 15.07 -28.46
C GLU A 54 16.99 14.55 -27.38
N LEU A 55 16.50 13.83 -26.37
CA LEU A 55 17.34 13.16 -25.37
C LEU A 55 18.21 12.07 -26.00
N VAL A 56 17.63 11.26 -26.89
CA VAL A 56 18.40 10.24 -27.61
C VAL A 56 19.39 10.90 -28.58
N LYS A 57 19.01 11.99 -29.27
CA LYS A 57 19.95 12.77 -30.11
C LYS A 57 21.08 13.42 -29.29
N ALA A 58 20.80 13.91 -28.08
CA ALA A 58 21.79 14.50 -27.19
C ALA A 58 22.76 13.44 -26.65
N HIS A 59 22.25 12.28 -26.24
CA HIS A 59 23.09 11.14 -25.83
C HIS A 59 23.97 10.66 -27.01
N ARG A 60 23.39 10.57 -28.22
CA ARG A 60 24.15 10.29 -29.45
C ARG A 60 25.28 11.30 -29.67
N LYS A 61 25.04 12.57 -29.41
CA LYS A 61 26.05 13.62 -29.58
C LYS A 61 27.16 13.58 -28.51
N ALA A 62 26.81 13.21 -27.27
CA ALA A 62 27.74 13.13 -26.15
C ALA A 62 28.72 11.95 -26.25
N ASN A 63 28.27 10.78 -26.72
CA ASN A 63 29.08 9.56 -26.86
C ASN A 63 29.67 9.36 -28.28
N SER A 64 30.18 10.45 -28.86
CA SER A 64 30.63 10.53 -30.26
C SER A 64 31.72 9.52 -30.70
N SER A 65 32.52 8.97 -29.78
CA SER A 65 33.55 7.97 -30.08
C SER A 65 32.99 6.53 -30.19
N LEU A 66 31.85 6.24 -29.57
CA LEU A 66 31.20 4.93 -29.60
C LEU A 66 30.30 4.76 -30.84
N LEU A 67 29.64 5.84 -31.25
CA LEU A 67 28.78 5.91 -32.44
C LEU A 67 29.53 5.67 -33.76
N GLN A 68 30.81 6.02 -33.81
CA GLN A 68 31.66 5.74 -34.96
C GLN A 68 32.05 4.25 -35.08
N ARG A 69 31.92 3.48 -33.99
CA ARG A 69 32.21 2.03 -33.94
C ARG A 69 30.97 1.16 -34.15
N LEU A 70 29.79 1.62 -33.75
CA LEU A 70 28.53 0.86 -33.81
C LEU A 70 27.73 1.04 -35.11
N LEU A 71 28.11 2.00 -35.96
CA LEU A 71 27.49 2.19 -37.27
C LEU A 71 28.56 2.31 -38.36
N PRO A 72 29.22 1.21 -38.77
CA PRO A 72 29.82 1.19 -40.10
C PRO A 72 28.67 1.26 -41.10
N SER A 73 28.66 2.31 -41.91
CA SER A 73 27.71 2.54 -43.01
C SER A 73 27.43 1.25 -43.78
N GLY A 74 26.33 0.53 -43.47
CA GLY A 74 26.03 -0.71 -44.20
C GLY A 74 25.02 -1.69 -43.62
N ASN A 75 24.97 -1.94 -42.30
CA ASN A 75 24.09 -3.00 -41.76
C ASN A 75 22.90 -2.43 -40.97
N LYS A 76 21.70 -2.53 -41.55
CA LYS A 76 20.46 -1.91 -41.05
C LYS A 76 19.68 -2.72 -39.99
N GLY A 77 20.19 -3.84 -39.45
CA GLY A 77 19.33 -4.77 -38.69
C GLY A 77 19.92 -5.46 -37.46
N GLN A 78 21.05 -5.04 -36.89
CA GLN A 78 21.56 -5.66 -35.64
C GLN A 78 22.06 -4.67 -34.57
N ASP A 79 22.07 -3.37 -34.86
CA ASP A 79 22.64 -2.33 -33.98
C ASP A 79 21.65 -1.18 -33.67
N GLN A 80 20.34 -1.36 -33.92
CA GLN A 80 19.35 -0.35 -33.52
C GLN A 80 19.06 -0.43 -32.01
N PRO A 81 19.01 0.72 -31.30
CA PRO A 81 18.58 0.73 -29.91
C PRO A 81 17.15 0.23 -29.74
N VAL A 82 16.90 -0.52 -28.66
CA VAL A 82 15.56 -0.98 -28.28
C VAL A 82 15.06 -0.12 -27.12
N PHE A 83 13.87 0.46 -27.27
CA PHE A 83 13.21 1.24 -26.22
C PHE A 83 12.30 0.33 -25.39
N LEU A 84 12.58 0.23 -24.09
CA LEU A 84 11.80 -0.51 -23.11
C LEU A 84 10.99 0.47 -22.26
N SER A 85 9.69 0.50 -22.46
CA SER A 85 8.75 1.33 -21.69
C SER A 85 8.22 0.54 -20.49
N PHE A 86 8.64 0.90 -19.29
CA PHE A 86 8.09 0.39 -18.04
C PHE A 86 6.92 1.28 -17.63
N SER A 87 5.78 1.07 -18.28
CA SER A 87 4.55 1.80 -18.00
C SER A 87 3.33 1.07 -18.59
N PRO A 88 2.10 1.42 -18.14
CA PRO A 88 0.90 0.98 -18.83
C PRO A 88 0.90 1.46 -20.30
N PRO A 89 0.35 0.68 -21.26
CA PRO A 89 0.35 1.07 -22.68
C PRO A 89 -0.19 2.47 -22.96
N ASN A 90 -1.25 2.92 -22.26
CA ASN A 90 -1.80 4.26 -22.47
C ASN A 90 -0.80 5.40 -22.16
N HIS A 91 0.25 5.14 -21.38
CA HIS A 91 1.30 6.12 -21.06
C HIS A 91 2.57 5.89 -21.87
N ALA A 92 2.78 4.71 -22.45
CA ALA A 92 3.92 4.44 -23.30
C ALA A 92 3.96 5.34 -24.55
N PRO A 93 5.13 5.81 -25.00
CA PRO A 93 5.25 6.57 -26.23
C PRO A 93 4.93 5.71 -27.45
N VAL A 94 4.43 6.35 -28.51
CA VAL A 94 4.16 5.73 -29.81
C VAL A 94 4.85 6.52 -30.91
N ASP A 95 5.04 5.89 -32.07
CA ASP A 95 5.61 6.50 -33.28
C ASP A 95 7.07 6.99 -33.10
N LEU A 96 7.84 6.31 -32.24
CA LEU A 96 9.29 6.53 -32.11
C LEU A 96 10.06 5.91 -33.30
N ASP A 97 11.21 6.49 -33.63
CA ASP A 97 12.14 5.98 -34.65
C ASP A 97 12.84 4.65 -34.25
N TYR A 98 12.52 4.11 -33.07
CA TYR A 98 13.16 2.92 -32.47
C TYR A 98 12.13 1.82 -32.24
N LYS A 99 12.58 0.57 -32.28
CA LYS A 99 11.78 -0.56 -31.83
C LYS A 99 11.41 -0.35 -30.35
N THR A 100 10.11 -0.24 -30.10
CA THR A 100 9.55 0.06 -28.78
C THR A 100 8.81 -1.16 -28.26
N LEU A 101 9.02 -1.49 -26.99
CA LEU A 101 8.36 -2.59 -26.28
C LEU A 101 7.82 -2.08 -24.95
N CYS A 102 6.54 -2.28 -24.70
CA CYS A 102 6.00 -2.18 -23.35
C CYS A 102 6.45 -3.38 -22.51
N VAL A 103 6.93 -3.10 -21.30
CA VAL A 103 7.07 -4.07 -20.21
C VAL A 103 5.93 -3.78 -19.24
N LEU A 104 4.88 -4.60 -19.24
CA LEU A 104 3.63 -4.29 -18.52
C LEU A 104 3.13 -5.40 -17.59
N ALA A 105 2.45 -4.97 -16.52
CA ALA A 105 1.68 -5.85 -15.64
C ALA A 105 0.18 -5.65 -15.91
N TRP A 106 -0.59 -6.74 -15.89
CA TRP A 106 -2.06 -6.69 -15.99
C TRP A 106 -2.74 -7.80 -15.21
N GLU A 107 -3.80 -7.44 -14.49
CA GLU A 107 -4.41 -8.29 -13.47
C GLU A 107 -5.91 -8.56 -13.66
N PHE A 108 -6.52 -7.97 -14.68
CA PHE A 108 -7.94 -8.17 -15.00
C PHE A 108 -8.13 -9.12 -16.18
N SER A 109 -9.33 -9.67 -16.35
CA SER A 109 -9.58 -10.71 -17.36
C SER A 109 -9.40 -10.27 -18.82
N ASN A 110 -9.48 -8.98 -19.12
CA ASN A 110 -9.24 -8.43 -20.45
C ASN A 110 -8.53 -7.06 -20.34
N ILE A 111 -7.81 -6.67 -21.39
CA ILE A 111 -7.18 -5.34 -21.46
C ILE A 111 -8.19 -4.28 -21.96
N PRO A 112 -7.98 -2.98 -21.64
CA PRO A 112 -8.74 -1.88 -22.22
C PRO A 112 -8.73 -1.93 -23.74
N SER A 113 -9.92 -1.90 -24.32
CA SER A 113 -10.16 -2.08 -25.75
C SER A 113 -11.20 -1.09 -26.31
N GLU A 114 -11.36 0.03 -25.62
CA GLU A 114 -12.23 1.13 -26.02
C GLU A 114 -11.48 2.46 -25.88
N THR A 115 -11.93 3.46 -26.64
CA THR A 115 -11.46 4.84 -26.51
C THR A 115 -12.41 5.63 -25.59
N TRP A 116 -11.84 6.49 -24.75
CA TRP A 116 -12.56 7.54 -24.01
C TRP A 116 -11.73 8.82 -24.01
N ASP A 117 -12.36 9.96 -23.70
CA ASP A 117 -11.75 11.30 -23.66
C ASP A 117 -10.98 11.71 -24.93
N ASP A 118 -11.45 11.26 -26.10
CA ASP A 118 -10.81 11.46 -27.40
C ASP A 118 -9.33 11.05 -27.45
N ASN A 119 -8.89 10.18 -26.54
CA ASN A 119 -7.52 9.71 -26.46
C ASN A 119 -7.40 8.25 -26.95
N PRO A 120 -6.88 8.01 -28.16
CA PRO A 120 -6.77 6.66 -28.73
C PRO A 120 -5.87 5.72 -27.93
N LYS A 121 -4.96 6.25 -27.10
CA LYS A 121 -4.06 5.43 -26.26
C LYS A 121 -4.81 4.68 -25.15
N ASN A 122 -6.03 5.12 -24.82
CA ASN A 122 -6.90 4.44 -23.86
C ASN A 122 -7.35 3.05 -24.36
N ASP A 123 -7.46 2.87 -25.68
CA ASP A 123 -7.53 1.54 -26.28
C ASP A 123 -6.12 0.95 -26.35
N TRP A 124 -5.79 0.03 -25.44
CA TRP A 124 -4.43 -0.51 -25.37
C TRP A 124 -4.03 -1.28 -26.64
N ARG A 125 -4.99 -1.76 -27.43
CA ARG A 125 -4.70 -2.41 -28.72
C ARG A 125 -4.05 -1.46 -29.71
N TYR A 126 -4.42 -0.17 -29.67
CA TYR A 126 -3.81 0.85 -30.50
C TYR A 126 -2.30 0.94 -30.22
N VAL A 127 -1.93 1.08 -28.94
CA VAL A 127 -0.52 1.21 -28.54
C VAL A 127 0.26 -0.07 -28.80
N LEU A 128 -0.28 -1.22 -28.40
CA LEU A 128 0.37 -2.51 -28.61
C LEU A 128 0.53 -2.82 -30.11
N GLY A 129 -0.45 -2.44 -30.94
CA GLY A 129 -0.36 -2.54 -32.40
C GLY A 129 0.74 -1.66 -32.99
N LYS A 130 0.95 -0.45 -32.45
CA LYS A 130 2.06 0.44 -32.85
C LYS A 130 3.43 -0.11 -32.48
N HIS A 131 3.55 -0.79 -31.33
CA HIS A 131 4.80 -1.42 -30.88
C HIS A 131 5.08 -2.74 -31.62
N GLY A 132 4.02 -3.46 -31.98
CA GLY A 132 4.06 -4.72 -32.71
C GLY A 132 4.50 -5.93 -31.88
N SER A 133 4.87 -5.73 -30.62
CA SER A 133 5.26 -6.77 -29.68
C SER A 133 5.31 -6.22 -28.24
N ALA A 134 5.21 -7.08 -27.23
CA ALA A 134 5.25 -6.66 -25.82
C ALA A 134 5.86 -7.70 -24.88
N ILE A 135 6.32 -7.25 -23.71
CA ILE A 135 6.71 -8.11 -22.60
C ILE A 135 5.65 -7.94 -21.50
N ALA A 136 5.01 -9.04 -21.12
CA ALA A 136 4.07 -9.08 -20.01
C ALA A 136 4.73 -9.74 -18.79
N LEU A 137 4.38 -9.29 -17.58
CA LEU A 137 5.00 -9.83 -16.35
C LEU A 137 4.46 -11.19 -15.91
N SER A 138 3.41 -11.71 -16.55
CA SER A 138 2.81 -13.01 -16.22
C SER A 138 2.13 -13.68 -17.43
N THR A 139 1.90 -14.99 -17.33
CA THR A 139 1.15 -15.75 -18.34
C THR A 139 -0.32 -15.33 -18.40
N TYR A 140 -0.87 -14.86 -17.28
CA TYR A 140 -2.22 -14.30 -17.21
C TYR A 140 -2.34 -13.03 -18.07
N SER A 141 -1.39 -12.10 -17.92
CA SER A 141 -1.31 -10.90 -18.74
C SER A 141 -1.12 -11.22 -20.22
N VAL A 142 -0.27 -12.20 -20.57
CA VAL A 142 -0.12 -12.70 -21.96
C VAL A 142 -1.46 -13.16 -22.54
N THR A 143 -2.23 -13.94 -21.76
CA THR A 143 -3.52 -14.47 -22.20
C THR A 143 -4.50 -13.33 -22.49
N ALA A 144 -4.65 -12.37 -21.57
CA ALA A 144 -5.53 -11.22 -21.76
C ALA A 144 -5.13 -10.35 -22.98
N ILE A 145 -3.83 -10.22 -23.26
CA ILE A 145 -3.33 -9.50 -24.44
C ILE A 145 -3.66 -10.27 -25.72
N LYS A 146 -3.40 -11.59 -25.76
CA LYS A 146 -3.68 -12.42 -26.94
C LYS A 146 -5.16 -12.50 -27.28
N GLU A 147 -6.04 -12.56 -26.29
CA GLU A 147 -7.49 -12.52 -26.51
C GLU A 147 -7.93 -11.21 -27.21
N ALA A 148 -7.24 -10.10 -26.95
CA ALA A 148 -7.55 -8.80 -27.55
C ALA A 148 -6.80 -8.51 -28.87
N MET A 149 -5.57 -9.00 -29.00
CA MET A 149 -4.66 -8.71 -30.13
C MET A 149 -4.62 -9.82 -31.19
N GLY A 150 -5.08 -11.03 -30.85
CA GLY A 150 -4.93 -12.25 -31.63
C GLY A 150 -3.79 -13.14 -31.13
N GLU A 151 -3.93 -14.46 -31.34
CA GLU A 151 -2.98 -15.49 -30.86
C GLU A 151 -1.55 -15.33 -31.42
N ASP A 152 -1.44 -14.74 -32.62
CA ASP A 152 -0.17 -14.52 -33.33
C ASP A 152 0.55 -13.24 -32.87
N PHE A 153 -0.05 -12.40 -32.02
CA PHE A 153 0.60 -11.21 -31.51
C PHE A 153 1.85 -11.57 -30.69
N PRO A 154 3.05 -11.06 -31.01
CA PRO A 154 4.27 -11.41 -30.30
C PRO A 154 4.30 -10.83 -28.88
N VAL A 155 3.98 -11.67 -27.89
CA VAL A 155 4.02 -11.30 -26.47
C VAL A 155 4.52 -12.47 -25.64
N VAL A 156 5.37 -12.17 -24.65
CA VAL A 156 6.02 -13.17 -23.79
C VAL A 156 5.84 -12.84 -22.31
N ALA A 157 5.72 -13.89 -21.48
CA ALA A 157 5.72 -13.78 -20.02
C ALA A 157 7.15 -13.81 -19.46
N ILE A 158 7.61 -12.65 -18.97
CA ILE A 158 8.91 -12.49 -18.31
C ILE A 158 8.70 -11.78 -16.97
N PRO A 159 8.85 -12.48 -15.83
CA PRO A 159 8.68 -11.86 -14.53
C PRO A 159 9.84 -10.91 -14.22
N VAL A 160 9.65 -10.06 -13.21
CA VAL A 160 10.75 -9.25 -12.67
C VAL A 160 11.77 -10.17 -12.02
N PRO A 161 13.08 -10.04 -12.33
CA PRO A 161 14.11 -10.79 -11.64
C PRO A 161 14.27 -10.26 -10.21
N VAL A 162 14.02 -11.15 -9.25
CA VAL A 162 14.04 -10.83 -7.82
C VAL A 162 14.99 -11.77 -7.08
N TRP A 163 15.16 -13.00 -7.56
CA TRP A 163 15.85 -14.05 -6.82
C TRP A 163 17.27 -13.65 -6.41
N ASP A 164 18.12 -13.24 -7.35
CA ASP A 164 19.55 -12.99 -7.10
C ASP A 164 19.79 -11.78 -6.16
N ARG A 165 18.91 -10.77 -6.22
CA ARG A 165 18.96 -9.59 -5.33
C ARG A 165 18.87 -9.93 -3.84
N PHE A 166 18.21 -11.03 -3.51
CA PHE A 166 18.00 -11.48 -2.12
C PHE A 166 19.01 -12.54 -1.65
N GLN A 167 20.08 -12.78 -2.41
CA GLN A 167 21.10 -13.79 -2.06
C GLN A 167 21.71 -13.55 -0.67
N SER A 168 22.17 -12.33 -0.38
CA SER A 168 22.77 -11.98 0.91
C SER A 168 21.81 -12.19 2.09
N LEU A 169 20.51 -11.89 1.89
CA LEU A 169 19.50 -12.10 2.94
C LEU A 169 19.20 -13.58 3.13
N ARG A 170 19.04 -14.36 2.04
CA ARG A 170 18.90 -15.82 2.13
C ARG A 170 20.04 -16.46 2.92
N ASP A 171 21.28 -16.03 2.66
CA ASP A 171 22.45 -16.56 3.37
C ASP A 171 22.41 -16.26 4.87
N ARG A 172 21.92 -15.09 5.27
CA ARG A 172 21.67 -14.72 6.68
C ARG A 172 20.52 -15.54 7.31
N LEU A 173 19.57 -16.02 6.51
CA LEU A 173 18.40 -16.77 6.97
C LEU A 173 18.59 -18.29 6.90
N GLN A 174 19.80 -18.79 6.60
CA GLN A 174 20.06 -20.23 6.62
C GLN A 174 19.76 -20.82 8.00
N GLY A 175 18.95 -21.89 8.03
CA GLY A 175 18.52 -22.54 9.27
C GLY A 175 17.44 -21.79 10.06
N LYS A 176 16.87 -20.71 9.49
CA LYS A 176 15.72 -20.02 10.08
C LYS A 176 14.52 -20.96 10.22
N THR A 177 13.89 -20.96 11.39
CA THR A 177 12.62 -21.68 11.62
C THR A 177 11.40 -20.78 11.39
N ALA A 178 10.19 -21.33 11.51
CA ALA A 178 8.96 -20.57 11.36
C ALA A 178 8.85 -19.39 12.33
N ILE A 179 9.35 -19.56 13.57
CA ILE A 179 9.29 -18.54 14.62
C ILE A 179 10.70 -18.03 14.87
N ASN A 180 10.90 -16.74 14.61
CA ASN A 180 12.21 -16.12 14.72
C ASN A 180 12.07 -14.68 15.27
N PRO A 181 12.10 -14.49 16.59
CA PRO A 181 11.92 -13.16 17.17
C PRO A 181 12.96 -12.16 16.67
N ALA A 182 12.53 -10.94 16.40
CA ALA A 182 13.42 -9.86 15.98
C ALA A 182 13.05 -8.54 16.64
N GLN A 183 14.04 -7.66 16.75
CA GLN A 183 13.88 -6.26 17.13
C GLN A 183 14.07 -5.43 15.86
N LEU A 184 13.13 -4.54 15.56
CA LEU A 184 13.24 -3.58 14.47
C LEU A 184 13.50 -2.20 15.07
N ASP A 185 14.49 -1.48 14.55
CA ASP A 185 14.88 -0.15 15.01
C ASP A 185 14.36 0.85 13.98
N PHE A 186 13.04 1.13 14.05
CA PHE A 186 12.34 1.84 12.98
C PHE A 186 12.05 3.30 13.34
N SER A 187 12.44 4.20 12.44
CA SER A 187 12.10 5.63 12.48
C SER A 187 10.83 5.93 11.67
N GLY A 188 9.67 5.77 12.31
CA GLY A 188 8.40 6.17 11.71
C GLY A 188 7.21 5.89 12.61
N HIS A 189 6.01 5.98 12.05
CA HIS A 189 4.79 5.84 12.82
C HIS A 189 4.35 4.38 12.93
N ILE A 190 4.19 3.89 14.16
CA ILE A 190 3.71 2.54 14.45
C ILE A 190 2.33 2.61 15.09
N VAL A 191 1.44 1.73 14.66
CA VAL A 191 0.17 1.46 15.35
C VAL A 191 0.26 0.06 15.91
N ASP A 192 0.21 -0.08 17.24
CA ASP A 192 0.15 -1.38 17.88
C ASP A 192 -1.16 -1.55 18.64
N SER A 193 -1.91 -2.60 18.32
CA SER A 193 -3.12 -2.98 19.05
C SER A 193 -2.89 -3.22 20.55
N ARG A 194 -1.69 -3.60 20.99
CA ARG A 194 -1.35 -3.82 22.41
C ARG A 194 -1.16 -2.51 23.19
N GLU A 195 -0.91 -1.40 22.51
CA GLU A 195 -0.71 -0.08 23.12
C GLU A 195 -2.05 0.71 23.22
N ARG A 196 -3.19 0.05 22.95
CA ARG A 196 -4.51 0.69 22.89
C ARG A 196 -5.53 -0.02 23.74
N SER A 197 -6.39 0.75 24.42
CA SER A 197 -7.52 0.22 25.19
C SER A 197 -8.64 0.01 24.20
N LEU A 198 -8.73 -1.20 23.65
CA LEU A 198 -9.75 -1.56 22.67
C LEU A 198 -10.95 -2.15 23.42
N SER A 199 -12.07 -1.40 23.45
CA SER A 199 -13.38 -1.94 23.84
C SER A 199 -14.43 -1.58 22.78
N ASN A 200 -15.55 -2.32 22.76
CA ASN A 200 -16.66 -2.08 21.82
C ASN A 200 -17.33 -0.71 21.98
N GLU A 201 -17.01 0.03 23.05
CA GLU A 201 -17.66 1.31 23.40
C GLU A 201 -16.66 2.42 23.78
N GLN A 202 -15.35 2.16 23.83
CA GLN A 202 -14.30 3.13 24.19
C GLN A 202 -12.97 2.73 23.53
N LEU A 203 -12.37 3.64 22.74
CA LEU A 203 -10.92 3.63 22.51
C LEU A 203 -10.28 4.71 23.36
N ASN A 204 -9.55 4.31 24.39
CA ASN A 204 -8.60 5.19 25.06
C ASN A 204 -7.18 4.71 24.70
N PRO A 205 -6.21 5.58 24.44
CA PRO A 205 -4.80 5.17 24.40
C PRO A 205 -4.44 4.50 25.74
N ILE A 206 -3.81 3.32 25.73
CA ILE A 206 -3.23 2.78 26.98
C ILE A 206 -1.86 3.45 27.10
N ALA A 207 -1.74 4.42 28.02
CA ALA A 207 -0.49 4.98 28.54
C ALA A 207 0.63 5.21 27.49
N GLN A 208 0.74 6.46 27.02
CA GLN A 208 1.75 6.92 26.07
C GLN A 208 3.18 6.50 26.46
N LYS A 209 3.89 5.88 25.51
CA LYS A 209 5.32 6.15 25.30
C LYS A 209 5.43 7.25 24.26
N ASP A 210 6.31 8.22 24.50
CA ASP A 210 6.72 9.27 23.57
C ASP A 210 7.18 8.69 22.21
N GLN A 211 6.25 8.45 21.30
CA GLN A 211 6.55 8.06 19.92
C GLN A 211 6.17 9.21 18.98
N GLY A 212 7.13 10.11 18.73
CA GLY A 212 7.24 10.87 17.48
C GLY A 212 6.10 11.82 17.06
N ALA A 213 5.07 12.06 17.87
CA ALA A 213 4.11 13.13 17.59
C ALA A 213 4.83 14.47 17.72
N TYR A 214 4.77 15.30 16.67
CA TYR A 214 5.30 16.66 16.70
C TYR A 214 4.70 17.40 17.90
N GLN A 215 5.50 18.17 18.62
CA GLN A 215 4.95 19.06 19.63
C GLN A 215 4.27 20.22 18.92
N TRP A 216 3.04 20.55 19.32
CA TRP A 216 2.36 21.72 18.79
C TRP A 216 3.15 22.98 19.15
N ASN A 217 3.32 23.86 18.17
CA ASN A 217 4.10 25.10 18.29
C ASN A 217 3.28 26.30 18.81
N GLY A 218 2.03 26.07 19.22
CA GLY A 218 1.11 27.11 19.69
C GLY A 218 0.40 27.90 18.57
N GLU A 219 0.77 27.70 17.29
CA GLU A 219 0.07 28.36 16.18
C GLU A 219 -1.36 27.86 16.04
N GLU A 220 -2.27 28.73 15.59
CA GLU A 220 -3.65 28.34 15.35
C GLU A 220 -3.74 27.22 14.31
N VAL A 221 -4.34 26.10 14.72
CA VAL A 221 -4.57 24.95 13.83
C VAL A 221 -6.06 24.70 13.73
N THR A 222 -6.58 24.74 12.51
CA THR A 222 -7.97 24.35 12.21
C THR A 222 -7.98 23.08 11.38
N LEU A 223 -8.68 22.06 11.91
CA LEU A 223 -8.99 20.81 11.22
C LEU A 223 -10.42 20.90 10.66
N ASN A 224 -10.58 20.72 9.35
CA ASN A 224 -11.88 20.75 8.69
C ASN A 224 -12.30 19.36 8.24
N PHE A 225 -13.57 19.01 8.41
CA PHE A 225 -14.05 17.64 8.24
C PHE A 225 -15.04 17.45 7.08
N SER A 226 -15.05 18.38 6.12
CA SER A 226 -15.76 18.18 4.85
C SER A 226 -15.08 17.09 4.02
N PHE A 227 -15.81 16.43 3.12
CA PHE A 227 -15.23 15.44 2.19
C PHE A 227 -14.14 16.03 1.27
N ARG A 228 -14.06 17.36 1.17
CA ARG A 228 -13.04 18.07 0.37
C ARG A 228 -11.73 18.32 1.12
N ASP A 229 -11.77 18.24 2.44
CA ASP A 229 -10.59 18.47 3.29
C ASP A 229 -9.87 17.15 3.55
N LYS A 230 -8.59 17.19 3.92
CA LYS A 230 -7.85 15.96 4.24
C LYS A 230 -8.04 15.50 5.69
N ASP A 231 -8.52 16.39 6.56
CA ASP A 231 -8.53 16.15 8.00
C ASP A 231 -9.71 15.28 8.45
N PHE A 232 -10.72 15.01 7.61
CA PHE A 232 -11.80 14.07 7.94
C PHE A 232 -11.30 12.66 8.26
N ASN A 233 -10.13 12.27 7.76
CA ASN A 233 -9.52 10.97 8.04
C ASN A 233 -9.05 10.84 9.50
N ARG A 234 -8.99 11.94 10.24
CA ARG A 234 -8.71 12.00 11.68
C ARG A 234 -9.95 11.73 12.53
N LEU A 235 -11.12 11.68 11.89
CA LEU A 235 -12.38 11.35 12.54
C LEU A 235 -12.46 9.84 12.77
N ASN A 236 -12.54 9.47 14.04
CA ASN A 236 -12.71 8.09 14.45
C ASN A 236 -14.09 7.91 15.09
N GLY A 237 -14.84 6.92 14.61
CA GLY A 237 -16.22 6.71 15.04
C GLY A 237 -17.25 7.61 14.34
N PHE A 238 -16.93 8.10 13.14
CA PHE A 238 -17.83 8.87 12.27
C PHE A 238 -18.12 8.12 10.97
N TYR A 239 -19.25 8.42 10.32
CA TYR A 239 -19.52 7.99 8.94
C TYR A 239 -18.60 8.73 7.95
N ALA A 240 -18.65 8.33 6.67
CA ALA A 240 -17.99 9.07 5.61
C ALA A 240 -18.44 10.55 5.64
N PRO A 241 -17.49 11.49 5.49
CA PRO A 241 -17.78 12.91 5.54
C PRO A 241 -18.69 13.33 4.38
N GLU A 242 -19.49 14.34 4.66
CA GLU A 242 -20.36 15.05 3.73
C GLU A 242 -19.74 16.42 3.38
N HIS A 243 -20.43 17.26 2.61
CA HIS A 243 -19.91 18.55 2.14
C HIS A 243 -19.65 19.57 3.26
N TRP A 244 -20.22 19.36 4.43
CA TRP A 244 -20.17 20.27 5.58
C TRP A 244 -19.38 19.71 6.78
N GLY A 245 -19.14 18.39 6.84
CA GLY A 245 -18.65 17.71 8.05
C GLY A 245 -19.02 16.24 8.07
N ALA A 246 -18.97 15.60 9.24
CA ALA A 246 -19.35 14.18 9.37
C ALA A 246 -20.21 13.92 10.60
N TRP A 247 -21.10 12.94 10.48
CA TRP A 247 -21.91 12.44 11.58
C TRP A 247 -21.23 11.30 12.34
N SER A 248 -21.32 11.31 13.66
CA SER A 248 -20.89 10.20 14.49
C SER A 248 -21.75 8.95 14.26
N ARG A 249 -21.10 7.79 14.37
CA ARG A 249 -21.74 6.46 14.26
C ARG A 249 -21.61 5.62 15.54
N ILE A 250 -20.94 6.16 16.55
CA ILE A 250 -20.78 5.59 17.91
C ILE A 250 -21.07 6.67 18.96
N THR A 251 -21.24 6.26 20.22
CA THR A 251 -21.54 7.14 21.37
C THR A 251 -20.31 7.88 21.93
N THR A 252 -19.11 7.41 21.59
CA THR A 252 -17.84 8.02 22.03
C THR A 252 -16.87 8.24 20.87
N PRO A 253 -17.21 9.07 19.88
CA PRO A 253 -16.33 9.36 18.76
C PRO A 253 -15.18 10.28 19.20
N TRP A 254 -14.10 10.32 18.43
CA TRP A 254 -12.96 11.19 18.73
C TRP A 254 -12.25 11.69 17.47
N VAL A 255 -11.48 12.76 17.64
CA VAL A 255 -10.60 13.37 16.62
C VAL A 255 -9.16 13.13 17.06
N GLU A 256 -8.36 12.58 16.16
CA GLU A 256 -6.91 12.43 16.34
C GLU A 256 -6.18 13.73 15.94
N LEU A 257 -5.35 14.27 16.83
CA LEU A 257 -4.54 15.45 16.57
C LEU A 257 -3.25 15.08 15.83
N PRO A 258 -2.73 15.95 14.95
CA PRO A 258 -1.46 15.70 14.27
C PRO A 258 -0.22 15.81 15.18
N PHE A 259 -0.41 16.25 16.41
CA PHE A 259 0.62 16.68 17.34
C PHE A 259 0.14 16.47 18.78
N ASN A 260 1.10 16.46 19.70
CA ASN A 260 0.82 16.57 21.12
C ASN A 260 0.53 18.04 21.47
N VAL A 261 -0.53 18.27 22.24
CA VAL A 261 -0.83 19.55 22.89
C VAL A 261 -0.61 19.43 24.39
N SER A 262 -0.05 20.46 25.00
CA SER A 262 0.23 20.54 26.43
C SER A 262 0.07 21.98 26.91
N GLY A 263 -0.09 22.18 28.22
CA GLY A 263 -0.30 23.50 28.81
C GLY A 263 -1.67 24.07 28.45
N LEU A 264 -1.76 25.40 28.39
CA LEU A 264 -3.03 26.10 28.21
C LEU A 264 -3.47 26.07 26.74
N VAL A 265 -4.61 25.43 26.47
CA VAL A 265 -5.15 25.25 25.12
C VAL A 265 -6.59 25.78 25.05
N GLU A 266 -6.84 26.69 24.11
CA GLU A 266 -8.20 27.05 23.71
C GLU A 266 -8.66 26.13 22.57
N LEU A 267 -9.69 25.32 22.85
CA LEU A 267 -10.31 24.43 21.88
C LEU A 267 -11.66 25.00 21.44
N THR A 268 -11.80 25.26 20.14
CA THR A 268 -13.09 25.56 19.52
C THR A 268 -13.58 24.35 18.74
N VAL A 269 -14.77 23.85 19.05
CA VAL A 269 -15.44 22.77 18.33
C VAL A 269 -16.66 23.33 17.60
N GLU A 270 -16.70 23.19 16.27
CA GLU A 270 -17.88 23.49 15.47
C GLU A 270 -18.70 22.21 15.28
N ALA A 271 -19.82 22.10 15.97
CA ALA A 271 -20.64 20.89 15.97
C ALA A 271 -22.13 21.17 16.12
N HIS A 272 -22.94 20.14 15.86
CA HIS A 272 -24.38 20.15 16.08
C HIS A 272 -24.90 18.77 16.45
N GLY A 273 -26.09 18.72 17.04
CA GLY A 273 -26.74 17.51 17.51
C GLY A 273 -27.83 17.04 16.57
N TYR A 274 -28.10 15.75 16.62
CA TYR A 274 -29.22 15.11 15.94
C TYR A 274 -30.18 14.46 16.94
N GLY A 275 -31.49 14.59 16.70
CA GLY A 275 -32.52 13.94 17.51
C GLY A 275 -32.45 14.33 18.99
N ALA A 276 -32.37 13.33 19.87
CA ALA A 276 -32.28 13.52 21.33
C ALA A 276 -30.99 14.21 21.80
N ASN A 277 -30.04 14.49 20.90
CA ASN A 277 -28.83 15.25 21.20
C ASN A 277 -29.04 16.76 21.02
N ILE A 278 -30.13 17.23 20.42
CA ILE A 278 -30.43 18.67 20.33
C ILE A 278 -30.80 19.20 21.72
N GLY A 279 -30.07 20.21 22.19
CA GLY A 279 -30.17 20.75 23.55
C GLY A 279 -29.49 19.88 24.61
N ARG A 280 -28.82 18.80 24.22
CA ARG A 280 -28.12 17.91 25.15
C ARG A 280 -26.74 18.46 25.48
N GLU A 281 -26.40 18.43 26.76
CA GLU A 281 -25.04 18.69 27.23
C GLU A 281 -24.20 17.41 27.06
N ILE A 282 -23.05 17.56 26.39
CA ILE A 282 -22.12 16.47 26.13
C ILE A 282 -20.73 16.84 26.63
N THR A 283 -19.96 15.83 27.00
CA THR A 283 -18.59 16.00 27.47
C THR A 283 -17.64 16.00 26.29
N VAL A 284 -16.77 17.00 26.23
CA VAL A 284 -15.61 17.06 25.33
C VAL A 284 -14.36 16.89 26.18
N SER A 285 -13.52 15.91 25.87
CA SER A 285 -12.28 15.68 26.61
C SER A 285 -11.07 15.92 25.71
N LEU A 286 -10.07 16.63 26.25
CA LEU A 286 -8.74 16.78 25.66
C LEU A 286 -7.74 16.17 26.64
N GLY A 287 -7.22 14.98 26.30
CA GLY A 287 -6.46 14.16 27.24
C GLY A 287 -7.29 13.78 28.47
N ALA A 288 -6.75 14.02 29.67
CA ALA A 288 -7.43 13.73 30.93
C ALA A 288 -8.44 14.81 31.37
N GLN A 289 -8.43 15.98 30.72
CA GLN A 289 -9.32 17.08 31.08
C GLN A 289 -10.62 17.06 30.28
N THR A 290 -11.68 17.58 30.88
CA THR A 290 -13.03 17.54 30.31
C THR A 290 -13.71 18.91 30.40
N GLY A 291 -14.38 19.31 29.33
CA GLY A 291 -15.32 20.43 29.26
C GLY A 291 -16.70 19.95 28.83
N GLN A 292 -17.68 20.85 28.88
CA GLN A 292 -19.07 20.56 28.48
C GLN A 292 -19.51 21.51 27.37
N ILE A 293 -20.21 20.98 26.37
CA ILE A 293 -20.86 21.79 25.33
C ILE A 293 -22.32 21.37 25.19
N THR A 294 -23.21 22.31 24.90
CA THR A 294 -24.62 22.01 24.61
C THR A 294 -24.86 22.04 23.11
N LEU A 295 -25.20 20.90 22.52
CA LEU A 295 -25.42 20.80 21.08
C LEU A 295 -26.72 21.49 20.65
N THR A 296 -26.73 22.09 19.47
CA THR A 296 -27.94 22.68 18.86
C THR A 296 -28.33 21.94 17.59
N ASP A 297 -29.43 22.32 16.95
CA ASP A 297 -29.90 21.73 15.69
C ASP A 297 -29.14 22.23 14.45
N ALA A 298 -28.21 23.17 14.62
CA ALA A 298 -27.36 23.71 13.56
C ALA A 298 -25.89 23.80 14.02
N PRO A 299 -24.91 23.82 13.08
CA PRO A 299 -23.51 23.99 13.44
C PRO A 299 -23.27 25.25 14.26
N VAL A 300 -22.75 25.09 15.48
CA VAL A 300 -22.36 26.18 16.37
C VAL A 300 -20.94 25.94 16.87
N LYS A 301 -20.18 27.02 16.99
CA LYS A 301 -18.82 27.02 17.56
C LYS A 301 -18.89 27.10 19.09
N HIS A 302 -18.36 26.07 19.74
CA HIS A 302 -18.24 25.98 21.19
C HIS A 302 -16.78 26.13 21.59
N LYS A 303 -16.49 27.07 22.49
CA LYS A 303 -15.13 27.33 22.98
C LYS A 303 -14.94 26.75 24.37
N LEU A 304 -13.86 26.02 24.56
CA LEU A 304 -13.43 25.39 25.80
C LEU A 304 -11.96 25.77 26.07
N ILE A 305 -11.57 25.88 27.34
CA ILE A 305 -10.19 26.14 27.74
C ILE A 305 -9.75 24.98 28.61
N PHE A 306 -8.60 24.40 28.29
CA PHE A 306 -7.97 23.29 29.00
C PHE A 306 -6.57 23.71 29.46
N ASP A 307 -6.14 23.22 30.61
CA ASP A 307 -4.79 23.44 31.17
C ASP A 307 -4.10 22.08 31.38
N LEU A 308 -3.50 21.56 30.32
CA LEU A 308 -3.09 20.16 30.25
C LEU A 308 -1.79 19.90 31.03
N ASP A 309 -1.90 19.16 32.14
CA ASP A 309 -0.78 18.68 32.96
C ASP A 309 0.06 17.58 32.27
N SER A 310 -0.47 16.97 31.22
CA SER A 310 0.18 15.93 30.43
C SER A 310 -0.16 16.09 28.94
N PRO A 311 0.75 15.74 28.03
CA PRO A 311 0.49 15.78 26.59
C PRO A 311 -0.81 15.05 26.20
N ALA A 312 -1.57 15.65 25.29
CA ALA A 312 -2.76 15.06 24.70
C ALA A 312 -2.67 15.10 23.17
N ASP A 313 -3.14 14.04 22.52
CA ASP A 313 -3.08 13.85 21.07
C ASP A 313 -4.47 13.63 20.46
N SER A 314 -5.53 13.81 21.24
CA SER A 314 -6.89 13.45 20.82
C SER A 314 -7.95 14.23 21.57
N ILE A 315 -9.05 14.50 20.86
CA ILE A 315 -10.28 15.11 21.39
C ILE A 315 -11.39 14.08 21.34
N SER A 316 -11.93 13.68 22.48
CA SER A 316 -13.04 12.72 22.55
C SER A 316 -14.35 13.38 22.95
N PHE A 317 -15.45 12.82 22.45
CA PHE A 317 -16.81 13.24 22.79
C PHE A 317 -17.50 12.11 23.53
N SER A 318 -18.29 12.41 24.56
CA SER A 318 -19.08 11.40 25.26
C SER A 318 -20.38 11.98 25.81
N GLY A 319 -21.28 11.11 26.27
CA GLY A 319 -22.64 11.51 26.70
C GLY A 319 -23.66 11.59 25.55
N LEU A 320 -23.30 11.07 24.37
CA LEU A 320 -24.15 11.06 23.18
C LEU A 320 -25.24 9.98 23.23
N ASP A 321 -26.37 10.28 22.59
CA ASP A 321 -27.51 9.38 22.43
C ASP A 321 -27.60 8.89 20.97
N MET A 322 -27.66 7.58 20.77
CA MET A 322 -27.72 6.98 19.44
C MET A 322 -29.10 6.41 19.13
N THR A 323 -30.13 6.79 19.89
CA THR A 323 -31.51 6.36 19.66
C THR A 323 -32.00 6.91 18.33
N PRO A 324 -32.46 6.06 17.39
CA PRO A 324 -32.99 6.51 16.12
C PRO A 324 -34.21 7.42 16.30
N VAL A 325 -34.31 8.46 15.47
CA VAL A 325 -35.50 9.34 15.45
C VAL A 325 -36.61 8.64 14.69
N GLU A 326 -37.71 8.32 15.36
CA GLU A 326 -38.89 7.72 14.73
C GLU A 326 -39.43 8.61 13.61
N GLY A 327 -39.61 8.03 12.42
CA GLY A 327 -40.14 8.75 11.24
C GLY A 327 -39.12 9.54 10.43
N SER A 328 -37.82 9.50 10.76
CA SER A 328 -36.76 10.10 9.94
C SER A 328 -36.57 9.37 8.60
N GLU A 329 -36.32 10.13 7.53
CA GLU A 329 -35.88 9.60 6.23
C GLU A 329 -34.44 9.06 6.29
N ASP A 330 -33.58 9.64 7.13
CA ASP A 330 -32.23 9.14 7.37
C ASP A 330 -32.26 7.96 8.33
N ARG A 331 -31.82 6.79 7.84
CA ARG A 331 -31.83 5.52 8.57
C ARG A 331 -30.55 5.27 9.37
N ARG A 332 -29.54 6.13 9.24
CA ARG A 332 -28.29 6.01 10.01
C ARG A 332 -28.57 6.29 11.48
N LYS A 333 -27.78 5.67 12.36
CA LYS A 333 -27.75 6.09 13.78
C LYS A 333 -26.80 7.26 13.89
N LEU A 334 -27.33 8.45 14.15
CA LEU A 334 -26.58 9.73 14.18
C LEU A 334 -26.65 10.32 15.59
N ALA A 335 -25.57 10.94 16.07
CA ALA A 335 -25.61 11.71 17.32
C ALA A 335 -25.04 13.12 17.19
N ILE A 336 -23.73 13.28 16.97
CA ILE A 336 -23.07 14.58 16.78
C ILE A 336 -22.58 14.72 15.35
N GLY A 337 -22.87 15.87 14.73
CA GLY A 337 -22.32 16.31 13.46
C GLY A 337 -21.17 17.26 13.73
N ILE A 338 -19.96 16.92 13.31
CA ILE A 338 -18.76 17.75 13.51
C ILE A 338 -18.33 18.38 12.18
N CYS A 339 -18.12 19.69 12.18
CA CYS A 339 -17.72 20.45 10.99
C CYS A 339 -16.22 20.74 11.02
N SER A 340 -15.74 21.31 12.14
CA SER A 340 -14.36 21.71 12.32
C SER A 340 -13.95 21.71 13.78
N VAL A 341 -12.64 21.68 14.01
CA VAL A 341 -12.02 21.90 15.31
C VAL A 341 -10.87 22.89 15.13
N THR A 342 -10.76 23.88 16.02
CA THR A 342 -9.67 24.85 16.04
C THR A 342 -8.98 24.84 17.39
N LEU A 343 -7.64 24.80 17.40
CA LEU A 343 -6.78 24.88 18.58
C LEU A 343 -5.98 26.18 18.52
N VAL A 344 -5.93 26.92 19.63
CA VAL A 344 -5.13 28.16 19.79
C VAL A 344 -4.44 28.15 21.14
N GLU A 345 -3.17 28.57 21.21
CA GLU A 345 -2.44 28.65 22.47
C GLU A 345 -3.15 29.61 23.43
N GLY A 346 -3.37 29.16 24.67
CA GLY A 346 -3.99 29.98 25.70
C GLY A 346 -3.01 31.04 26.21
N ALA A 347 -3.49 32.27 26.41
CA ALA A 347 -2.63 33.34 26.93
C ALA A 347 -2.34 33.19 28.43
N ALA A 348 -1.11 32.78 28.76
CA ALA A 348 -0.44 33.05 30.03
C ALA A 348 1.00 33.52 29.74
N GLU A 349 1.41 34.66 30.31
CA GLU A 349 2.70 35.31 30.07
C GLU A 349 3.90 34.44 30.49
N ASP A 350 5.03 34.63 29.79
CA ASP A 350 6.38 34.03 29.92
C ASP A 350 6.66 32.75 29.10
N LEU A 351 7.04 32.97 27.83
CA LEU A 351 7.69 31.98 26.95
C LEU A 351 9.12 31.67 27.42
N VAL A 352 9.44 30.39 27.58
CA VAL A 352 10.82 29.88 27.62
C VAL A 352 11.04 29.02 26.37
N GLU A 353 11.92 29.48 25.48
CA GLU A 353 12.47 28.65 24.40
C GLU A 353 13.32 27.52 25.00
N ALA A 354 13.07 26.28 24.56
CA ALA A 354 13.98 25.17 24.74
C ALA A 354 14.08 24.33 23.46
N SER A 355 15.28 23.80 23.29
CA SER A 355 15.93 23.31 22.08
C SER A 355 15.33 22.06 21.45
N ALA A 356 15.62 21.91 20.16
CA ALA A 356 15.59 20.66 19.44
C ALA A 356 16.37 19.58 20.22
N ASP A 357 15.70 18.47 20.53
CA ASP A 357 16.37 17.26 20.98
C ASP A 357 15.85 16.04 20.21
N GLU A 358 16.80 15.12 20.07
CA GLU A 358 16.90 14.01 19.15
C GLU A 358 15.86 12.91 19.38
N HIS A 359 15.51 12.24 18.28
CA HIS A 359 14.56 11.12 18.22
C HIS A 359 14.90 10.01 19.23
N ALA A 360 13.95 9.69 20.11
CA ALA A 360 13.99 8.49 20.94
C ALA A 360 13.65 7.24 20.09
N ASP A 361 14.62 6.35 19.99
CA ASP A 361 14.59 5.08 19.28
C ASP A 361 13.72 4.05 20.03
N ALA A 362 12.44 3.94 19.67
CA ALA A 362 11.52 2.98 20.26
C ALA A 362 11.44 1.71 19.39
N GLY A 363 12.36 0.77 19.60
CA GLY A 363 12.40 -0.46 18.79
C GLY A 363 11.15 -1.34 18.94
N LEU A 364 10.64 -1.84 17.81
CA LEU A 364 9.51 -2.76 17.72
C LEU A 364 9.98 -4.21 17.84
N LYS A 365 9.58 -4.88 18.92
CA LYS A 365 9.81 -6.32 19.09
C LYS A 365 8.73 -7.12 18.39
N LEU A 366 9.11 -8.04 17.50
CA LEU A 366 8.22 -9.03 16.89
C LEU A 366 8.53 -10.42 17.46
N ASP A 367 7.50 -11.12 17.92
CA ASP A 367 7.56 -12.47 18.47
C ASP A 367 6.31 -13.29 18.14
N GLY A 368 6.38 -14.59 18.43
CA GLY A 368 5.33 -15.56 18.09
C GLY A 368 5.31 -15.92 16.60
N VAL A 369 4.14 -16.31 16.10
CA VAL A 369 3.92 -16.53 14.67
C VAL A 369 3.56 -15.20 14.02
N VAL A 370 4.44 -14.71 13.14
CA VAL A 370 4.35 -13.38 12.53
C VAL A 370 3.87 -13.50 11.08
N TYR A 371 2.77 -12.84 10.78
CA TYR A 371 2.20 -12.71 9.45
C TYR A 371 2.47 -11.31 8.94
N THR A 372 3.05 -11.16 7.75
CA THR A 372 3.39 -9.83 7.22
C THR A 372 2.72 -9.61 5.87
N SER A 373 2.21 -8.41 5.66
CA SER A 373 1.76 -7.95 4.34
C SER A 373 2.24 -6.53 4.05
N ILE A 374 2.57 -6.28 2.79
CA ILE A 374 3.07 -4.99 2.30
C ILE A 374 2.18 -4.52 1.17
N PHE A 375 1.46 -3.42 1.38
CA PHE A 375 0.47 -2.95 0.40
C PHE A 375 0.17 -1.45 0.53
N ASN A 376 -0.44 -0.89 -0.52
CA ASN A 376 -1.03 0.44 -0.45
C ASN A 376 -2.49 0.33 0.04
N PRO A 377 -2.84 0.87 1.22
CA PRO A 377 -4.19 0.72 1.77
C PRO A 377 -5.27 1.50 1.00
N SER A 378 -4.90 2.49 0.18
CA SER A 378 -5.86 3.20 -0.69
C SER A 378 -6.20 2.44 -1.96
N ASP A 379 -5.45 1.38 -2.28
CA ASP A 379 -5.74 0.50 -3.39
C ASP A 379 -6.78 -0.56 -2.99
N GLY A 380 -8.02 -0.33 -3.40
CA GLY A 380 -9.17 -1.18 -3.09
C GLY A 380 -9.02 -2.64 -3.55
N ARG A 381 -8.04 -2.95 -4.41
CA ARG A 381 -7.77 -4.32 -4.86
C ARG A 381 -7.07 -5.16 -3.80
N LYS A 382 -6.36 -4.55 -2.85
CA LYS A 382 -5.52 -5.27 -1.86
C LYS A 382 -6.33 -6.01 -0.79
N ASN A 383 -7.62 -5.70 -0.66
CA ASN A 383 -8.58 -6.36 0.23
C ASN A 383 -8.02 -6.61 1.65
N TRP A 384 -7.42 -5.57 2.23
CA TRP A 384 -6.77 -5.67 3.55
C TRP A 384 -7.79 -5.76 4.71
N LEU A 385 -9.06 -5.42 4.47
CA LEU A 385 -10.13 -5.60 5.45
C LEU A 385 -10.39 -7.08 5.73
N ASP A 386 -10.49 -7.92 4.70
CA ASP A 386 -10.65 -9.36 4.87
C ASP A 386 -9.42 -9.98 5.55
N MET A 387 -8.22 -9.48 5.23
CA MET A 387 -6.98 -9.87 5.89
C MET A 387 -7.04 -9.69 7.41
N VAL A 388 -7.37 -8.48 7.86
CA VAL A 388 -7.42 -8.15 9.30
C VAL A 388 -8.58 -8.87 9.98
N THR A 389 -9.76 -8.90 9.37
CA THR A 389 -10.94 -9.56 9.98
C THR A 389 -10.73 -11.06 10.12
N ALA A 390 -10.27 -11.76 9.08
CA ALA A 390 -10.02 -13.19 9.13
C ALA A 390 -8.93 -13.54 10.14
N PHE A 391 -7.86 -12.73 10.23
CA PHE A 391 -6.81 -12.89 11.22
C PHE A 391 -7.34 -12.78 12.65
N CYS A 392 -8.07 -11.71 12.96
CA CYS A 392 -8.66 -11.51 14.29
C CYS A 392 -9.65 -12.61 14.67
N TRP A 393 -10.44 -13.09 13.70
CA TRP A 393 -11.36 -14.21 13.94
C TRP A 393 -10.63 -15.53 14.16
N ALA A 394 -9.55 -15.80 13.41
CA ALA A 394 -8.75 -17.02 13.57
C ALA A 394 -8.00 -17.04 14.92
N PHE A 395 -7.49 -15.89 15.37
CA PHE A 395 -6.60 -15.78 16.53
C PHE A 395 -7.19 -14.99 17.69
N ARG A 396 -8.52 -14.92 17.78
CA ARG A 396 -9.23 -14.14 18.81
C ARG A 396 -8.73 -14.42 20.22
N ASP A 397 -8.44 -15.67 20.54
CA ASP A 397 -7.97 -16.10 21.87
C ASP A 397 -6.48 -16.51 21.89
N CYS A 398 -5.69 -16.04 20.91
CA CYS A 398 -4.28 -16.40 20.75
C CYS A 398 -3.38 -15.17 20.81
N ALA A 399 -2.70 -14.95 21.94
CA ALA A 399 -1.76 -13.84 22.11
C ALA A 399 -0.43 -13.99 21.32
N ASP A 400 -0.11 -15.21 20.87
CA ASP A 400 1.16 -15.59 20.22
C ASP A 400 1.11 -15.47 18.68
N ALA A 401 0.11 -14.76 18.13
CA ALA A 401 -0.01 -14.47 16.72
C ALA A 401 0.04 -12.96 16.48
N THR A 402 0.89 -12.52 15.55
CA THR A 402 1.07 -11.10 15.18
C THR A 402 0.82 -10.89 13.69
N LEU A 403 -0.03 -9.94 13.31
CA LEU A 403 -0.20 -9.46 11.93
C LEU A 403 0.48 -8.10 11.76
N VAL A 404 1.49 -8.03 10.91
CA VAL A 404 2.22 -6.82 10.54
C VAL A 404 1.72 -6.31 9.19
N LEU A 405 1.22 -5.08 9.17
CA LEU A 405 0.73 -4.37 7.99
C LEU A 405 1.69 -3.23 7.66
N LYS A 406 2.58 -3.43 6.68
CA LYS A 406 3.49 -2.37 6.22
C LYS A 406 2.82 -1.57 5.11
N MET A 407 2.59 -0.29 5.36
CA MET A 407 1.90 0.59 4.40
C MET A 407 2.87 1.20 3.39
N THR A 408 2.52 1.15 2.10
CA THR A 408 3.23 1.84 1.00
C THR A 408 2.43 3.05 0.55
N ASN A 409 2.20 3.98 1.47
CA ASN A 409 1.50 5.23 1.24
C ASN A 409 2.21 6.33 2.06
N LYS A 410 2.15 7.56 1.59
CA LYS A 410 2.70 8.72 2.30
C LYS A 410 1.77 9.24 3.39
N ASP A 411 0.47 9.15 3.15
CA ASP A 411 -0.54 9.75 3.98
C ASP A 411 -1.15 8.72 4.93
N LEU A 412 -0.75 8.83 6.19
CA LEU A 412 -1.22 8.04 7.31
C LEU A 412 -2.75 8.04 7.40
N SER A 413 -3.37 9.16 7.03
CA SER A 413 -4.80 9.40 7.17
C SER A 413 -5.64 8.48 6.27
N ASN A 414 -5.09 7.98 5.15
CA ASN A 414 -5.82 7.12 4.20
C ASN A 414 -6.33 5.80 4.78
N TYR A 415 -5.76 5.33 5.89
CA TYR A 415 -6.09 4.02 6.46
C TYR A 415 -6.23 4.02 7.98
N MET A 416 -5.60 4.97 8.69
CA MET A 416 -5.54 4.98 10.15
C MET A 416 -6.93 4.87 10.78
N GLY A 417 -7.83 5.80 10.45
CA GLY A 417 -9.19 5.81 11.01
C GLY A 417 -9.96 4.51 10.72
N LYS A 418 -9.81 3.95 9.50
CA LYS A 418 -10.46 2.68 9.14
C LYS A 418 -9.88 1.49 9.91
N LEU A 419 -8.56 1.43 10.08
CA LEU A 419 -7.91 0.37 10.83
C LEU A 419 -8.27 0.43 12.32
N ASN A 420 -8.24 1.61 12.92
CA ASN A 420 -8.60 1.83 14.33
C ASN A 420 -10.03 1.37 14.62
N LEU A 421 -10.92 1.76 13.72
CA LEU A 421 -12.32 1.40 13.77
C LEU A 421 -12.54 -0.10 13.61
N LEU A 422 -11.84 -0.73 12.68
CA LEU A 422 -11.90 -2.18 12.49
C LEU A 422 -11.38 -2.94 13.72
N MET A 423 -10.27 -2.50 14.30
CA MET A 423 -9.73 -3.06 15.55
C MET A 423 -10.74 -2.93 16.70
N SER A 424 -11.46 -1.80 16.78
CA SER A 424 -12.53 -1.63 17.77
C SER A 424 -13.70 -2.57 17.54
N GLU A 425 -14.20 -2.67 16.31
CA GLU A 425 -15.35 -3.53 15.97
C GLU A 425 -15.04 -5.02 16.19
N LEU A 426 -13.77 -5.41 16.08
CA LEU A 426 -13.33 -6.80 16.27
C LEU A 426 -13.05 -7.15 17.73
N ALA A 427 -12.92 -6.17 18.62
CA ALA A 427 -12.64 -6.39 20.04
C ALA A 427 -13.75 -7.22 20.74
N PRO A 428 -13.43 -7.96 21.82
CA PRO A 428 -12.09 -8.25 22.33
C PRO A 428 -11.37 -9.35 21.52
N TYR A 429 -10.05 -9.21 21.35
CA TYR A 429 -9.15 -10.24 20.81
C TYR A 429 -7.77 -10.16 21.51
N GLN A 430 -7.03 -11.27 21.53
CA GLN A 430 -5.71 -11.38 22.15
C GLN A 430 -4.55 -11.31 21.15
N CYS A 431 -4.80 -11.63 19.87
CA CYS A 431 -3.79 -11.51 18.81
C CYS A 431 -3.32 -10.07 18.64
N ARG A 432 -2.12 -9.89 18.09
CA ARG A 432 -1.53 -8.58 17.89
C ARG A 432 -1.66 -8.13 16.45
N ILE A 433 -2.07 -6.89 16.23
CA ILE A 433 -2.01 -6.20 14.95
C ILE A 433 -1.03 -5.04 15.09
N VAL A 434 -0.08 -4.96 14.17
CA VAL A 434 0.90 -3.87 14.09
C VAL A 434 0.83 -3.27 12.69
N ALA A 435 0.57 -1.97 12.56
CA ALA A 435 0.74 -1.26 11.29
C ALA A 435 1.99 -0.39 11.34
N ILE A 436 2.85 -0.53 10.32
CA ILE A 436 4.09 0.24 10.17
C ILE A 436 3.89 1.22 9.02
N HIS A 437 3.94 2.51 9.32
CA HIS A 437 3.86 3.60 8.34
C HIS A 437 5.19 4.29 8.19
N GLY A 438 5.67 4.35 6.94
CA GLY A 438 6.91 5.03 6.59
C GLY A 438 7.83 4.16 5.75
N PHE A 439 9.01 4.70 5.50
CA PHE A 439 10.07 4.03 4.77
C PHE A 439 10.87 3.15 5.75
N ILE A 440 10.98 1.86 5.44
CA ILE A 440 11.81 0.93 6.21
C ILE A 440 13.15 0.83 5.50
N GLU A 441 14.23 1.13 6.22
CA GLU A 441 15.60 0.97 5.71
C GLU A 441 15.93 -0.50 5.44
N ASP A 442 16.92 -0.76 4.58
CA ASP A 442 17.22 -2.11 4.09
C ASP A 442 17.51 -3.12 5.21
N GLU A 443 18.17 -2.69 6.30
CA GLU A 443 18.50 -3.57 7.43
C GLU A 443 17.26 -3.92 8.27
N ASP A 444 16.36 -2.96 8.52
CA ASP A 444 15.10 -3.25 9.22
C ASP A 444 14.12 -4.01 8.34
N TYR A 445 14.19 -3.83 7.01
CA TYR A 445 13.45 -4.67 6.07
C TYR A 445 13.95 -6.11 6.14
N ALA A 446 15.26 -6.32 6.18
CA ALA A 446 15.85 -7.65 6.38
C ALA A 446 15.44 -8.26 7.72
N ARG A 447 15.38 -7.47 8.81
CA ARG A 447 14.88 -7.91 10.12
C ARG A 447 13.40 -8.26 10.08
N LEU A 448 12.57 -7.50 9.37
CA LEU A 448 11.15 -7.80 9.17
C LEU A 448 10.94 -9.13 8.42
N VAL A 449 11.67 -9.34 7.32
CA VAL A 449 11.66 -10.61 6.57
C VAL A 449 12.12 -11.77 7.46
N SER A 450 13.18 -11.53 8.24
CA SER A 450 13.71 -12.49 9.21
C SER A 450 12.67 -12.87 10.27
N ALA A 451 11.89 -11.91 10.76
CA ALA A 451 10.86 -12.13 11.78
C ALA A 451 9.61 -12.83 11.25
N THR A 452 9.31 -12.66 9.96
CA THR A 452 8.05 -13.09 9.36
C THR A 452 7.98 -14.61 9.21
N SER A 453 6.96 -15.25 9.78
CA SER A 453 6.65 -16.67 9.57
C SER A 453 5.97 -16.90 8.22
N TYR A 454 5.00 -16.05 7.86
CA TYR A 454 4.26 -16.17 6.61
C TYR A 454 4.02 -14.81 5.97
N TYR A 455 4.15 -14.72 4.65
CA TYR A 455 3.68 -13.55 3.92
C TYR A 455 2.21 -13.73 3.56
N VAL A 456 1.38 -12.70 3.75
CA VAL A 456 -0.06 -12.75 3.44
C VAL A 456 -0.39 -11.82 2.28
N ASN A 457 -1.01 -12.38 1.24
CA ASN A 457 -1.59 -11.63 0.13
C ASN A 457 -3.08 -11.96 0.03
N THR A 458 -3.92 -10.93 0.19
CA THR A 458 -5.38 -11.04 0.01
C THR A 458 -5.88 -10.25 -1.19
N SER A 459 -5.02 -9.89 -2.13
CA SER A 459 -5.42 -9.08 -3.28
C SER A 459 -6.48 -9.80 -4.14
N ASN A 460 -7.51 -9.05 -4.53
CA ASN A 460 -8.53 -9.44 -5.50
C ASN A 460 -7.93 -9.73 -6.89
N CYS A 461 -6.78 -9.13 -7.19
CA CYS A 461 -6.02 -9.34 -8.42
C CYS A 461 -4.62 -8.71 -8.27
N GLU A 462 -3.60 -9.35 -8.85
CA GLU A 462 -2.23 -8.83 -8.93
C GLU A 462 -1.64 -9.03 -10.32
N GLY A 463 -0.92 -8.02 -10.81
CA GLY A 463 -0.21 -8.09 -12.09
C GLY A 463 1.16 -8.78 -11.96
N LEU A 464 1.68 -8.85 -10.72
CA LEU A 464 2.82 -9.67 -10.35
C LEU A 464 2.90 -9.90 -8.83
N CYS A 465 2.81 -8.82 -8.02
CA CYS A 465 3.09 -8.75 -6.58
C CYS A 465 4.56 -8.95 -6.18
N LEU A 466 5.37 -7.88 -6.31
CA LEU A 466 6.79 -7.92 -5.95
C LEU A 466 7.06 -8.30 -4.48
N PRO A 467 6.41 -7.69 -3.46
CA PRO A 467 6.73 -8.02 -2.08
C PRO A 467 6.50 -9.50 -1.73
N LEU A 468 5.48 -10.13 -2.30
CA LEU A 468 5.26 -11.57 -2.14
C LEU A 468 6.45 -12.38 -2.72
N MET A 469 6.90 -12.07 -3.94
CA MET A 469 8.05 -12.72 -4.57
C MET A 469 9.36 -12.52 -3.78
N GLU A 470 9.55 -11.36 -3.17
CA GLU A 470 10.73 -11.05 -2.35
C GLU A 470 10.79 -11.96 -1.10
N TYR A 471 9.67 -12.10 -0.39
CA TYR A 471 9.57 -12.96 0.79
C TYR A 471 9.70 -14.44 0.42
N MET A 472 9.04 -14.90 -0.65
CA MET A 472 9.18 -16.26 -1.16
C MET A 472 10.63 -16.55 -1.61
N SER A 473 11.31 -15.56 -2.20
CA SER A 473 12.73 -15.65 -2.55
C SER A 473 13.64 -15.75 -1.32
N CYS A 474 13.16 -15.43 -0.13
CA CYS A 474 13.83 -15.62 1.16
C CYS A 474 13.41 -16.91 1.88
N GLY A 475 12.64 -17.77 1.21
CA GLY A 475 12.13 -19.02 1.79
C GLY A 475 10.98 -18.83 2.76
N ILE A 476 10.27 -17.69 2.71
CA ILE A 476 9.09 -17.46 3.54
C ILE A 476 7.85 -18.01 2.82
N PRO A 477 7.14 -19.01 3.37
CA PRO A 477 5.91 -19.49 2.76
C PRO A 477 4.80 -18.44 2.79
N ALA A 478 3.83 -18.58 1.89
CA ALA A 478 2.76 -17.59 1.72
C ALA A 478 1.38 -18.09 2.14
N ILE A 479 0.48 -17.17 2.42
CA ILE A 479 -0.98 -17.33 2.35
C ILE A 479 -1.43 -16.43 1.20
N ALA A 480 -1.88 -17.01 0.09
CA ALA A 480 -2.16 -16.25 -1.12
C ALA A 480 -3.13 -16.98 -2.05
N PRO A 481 -3.92 -16.25 -2.87
CA PRO A 481 -4.71 -16.89 -3.92
C PRO A 481 -3.83 -17.36 -5.09
N THR A 482 -4.33 -18.37 -5.80
CA THR A 482 -3.71 -18.92 -7.02
C THR A 482 -4.42 -18.41 -8.28
N ASN A 483 -4.60 -17.10 -8.37
CA ASN A 483 -5.24 -16.43 -9.51
C ASN A 483 -4.32 -15.35 -10.08
N THR A 484 -4.74 -14.78 -11.22
CA THR A 484 -3.97 -13.76 -11.98
C THR A 484 -2.49 -14.16 -12.17
N ALA A 485 -1.56 -13.21 -12.03
CA ALA A 485 -0.12 -13.47 -12.11
C ALA A 485 0.41 -14.41 -11.01
N MET A 486 -0.23 -14.47 -9.84
CA MET A 486 0.25 -15.30 -8.72
C MET A 486 0.20 -16.79 -9.07
N LYS A 487 -0.70 -17.21 -9.97
CA LYS A 487 -0.78 -18.60 -10.45
C LYS A 487 0.53 -19.11 -11.08
N ASP A 488 1.39 -18.22 -11.58
CA ASP A 488 2.66 -18.61 -12.20
C ASP A 488 3.69 -19.15 -11.18
N TYR A 489 3.58 -18.75 -9.91
CA TYR A 489 4.58 -19.06 -8.89
C TYR A 489 4.02 -19.49 -7.52
N VAL A 490 2.70 -19.39 -7.29
CA VAL A 490 2.01 -19.84 -6.08
C VAL A 490 1.27 -21.15 -6.33
N ASP A 491 1.54 -22.15 -5.50
CA ASP A 491 0.84 -23.43 -5.45
C ASP A 491 0.89 -24.04 -4.03
N ASP A 492 0.22 -25.17 -3.81
CA ASP A 492 0.08 -25.81 -2.49
C ASP A 492 1.40 -26.28 -1.87
N ASN A 493 2.49 -26.37 -2.64
CA ASN A 493 3.81 -26.75 -2.12
C ASN A 493 4.56 -25.58 -1.48
N VAL A 494 4.16 -24.35 -1.82
CA VAL A 494 4.84 -23.11 -1.42
C VAL A 494 3.96 -22.19 -0.58
N ALA A 495 2.64 -22.41 -0.59
CA ALA A 495 1.67 -21.56 0.08
C ALA A 495 0.47 -22.34 0.63
N PHE A 496 -0.23 -21.73 1.59
CA PHE A 496 -1.62 -22.06 1.90
C PHE A 496 -2.52 -21.29 0.93
N THR A 497 -3.12 -22.00 -0.02
CA THR A 497 -3.81 -21.38 -1.15
C THR A 497 -5.23 -20.94 -0.79
N LEU A 498 -5.61 -19.76 -1.27
CA LEU A 498 -6.93 -19.18 -1.01
C LEU A 498 -7.89 -19.44 -2.16
N ARG A 499 -9.14 -19.78 -1.81
CA ARG A 499 -10.21 -19.90 -2.81
C ARG A 499 -10.65 -18.52 -3.26
N SER A 500 -11.06 -18.42 -4.52
CA SER A 500 -11.60 -17.19 -5.09
C SER A 500 -12.57 -17.48 -6.22
N SER A 501 -13.41 -16.50 -6.55
CA SER A 501 -14.38 -16.57 -7.65
C SER A 501 -14.37 -15.27 -8.46
N LEU A 502 -14.77 -15.34 -9.73
CA LEU A 502 -14.80 -14.16 -10.60
C LEU A 502 -15.98 -13.24 -10.24
N GLU A 503 -15.73 -11.92 -10.29
CA GLU A 503 -16.76 -10.88 -10.18
C GLU A 503 -16.54 -9.77 -11.22
N GLN A 504 -17.63 -9.12 -11.60
CA GLN A 504 -17.61 -8.00 -12.55
C GLN A 504 -16.88 -6.80 -11.95
N ASN A 505 -16.11 -6.09 -12.76
CA ASN A 505 -15.37 -4.91 -12.36
C ASN A 505 -15.21 -3.90 -13.52
N VAL A 506 -14.78 -2.70 -13.17
CA VAL A 506 -14.40 -1.64 -14.12
C VAL A 506 -12.90 -1.74 -14.44
N TRP A 507 -12.47 -1.23 -15.59
CA TRP A 507 -11.05 -0.97 -15.81
C TRP A 507 -10.63 0.21 -14.90
N PRO A 508 -9.58 0.08 -14.07
CA PRO A 508 -9.24 1.12 -13.08
C PRO A 508 -8.97 2.52 -13.66
N GLN A 509 -8.55 2.58 -14.92
CA GLN A 509 -8.24 3.82 -15.64
C GLN A 509 -9.43 4.40 -16.42
N ASP A 510 -10.55 3.70 -16.47
CA ASP A 510 -11.75 4.14 -17.18
C ASP A 510 -12.67 4.94 -16.23
N PRO A 511 -12.80 6.26 -16.41
CA PRO A 511 -13.57 7.12 -15.50
C PRO A 511 -15.09 6.95 -15.67
N ARG A 512 -15.55 6.13 -16.63
CA ARG A 512 -16.98 5.95 -16.94
C ARG A 512 -17.67 4.93 -16.03
N ASP A 513 -16.91 4.27 -15.14
CA ASP A 513 -17.37 3.20 -14.25
C ASP A 513 -18.14 2.06 -14.99
N ALA A 514 -17.70 1.75 -16.21
CA ALA A 514 -18.31 0.71 -17.03
C ALA A 514 -17.81 -0.68 -16.63
N PHE A 515 -18.72 -1.57 -16.22
CA PHE A 515 -18.41 -2.98 -15.97
C PHE A 515 -18.04 -3.67 -17.29
N ARG A 516 -16.74 -3.81 -17.54
CA ARG A 516 -16.14 -4.29 -18.79
C ARG A 516 -15.12 -5.40 -18.59
N THR A 517 -14.73 -5.66 -17.35
CA THR A 517 -13.71 -6.65 -17.02
C THR A 517 -14.12 -7.46 -15.81
N MET A 518 -13.36 -8.52 -15.53
CA MET A 518 -13.53 -9.32 -14.32
C MET A 518 -12.31 -9.18 -13.42
N ARG A 519 -12.54 -9.23 -12.11
CA ARG A 519 -11.52 -9.47 -11.08
C ARG A 519 -11.94 -10.68 -10.24
N TYR A 520 -11.17 -11.02 -9.22
CA TYR A 520 -11.56 -12.07 -8.28
C TYR A 520 -12.06 -11.49 -6.97
N ARG A 521 -12.98 -12.21 -6.35
CA ARG A 521 -13.41 -12.06 -4.96
C ARG A 521 -12.89 -13.24 -4.16
N LEU A 522 -12.19 -12.95 -3.08
CA LEU A 522 -11.69 -13.98 -2.16
C LEU A 522 -12.82 -14.63 -1.36
N ASP A 523 -12.61 -15.91 -1.06
CA ASP A 523 -13.39 -16.66 -0.08
C ASP A 523 -12.81 -16.43 1.32
N TRP A 524 -13.52 -15.66 2.13
CA TRP A 524 -13.11 -15.28 3.49
C TRP A 524 -12.85 -16.48 4.40
N GLU A 525 -13.64 -17.55 4.27
CA GLU A 525 -13.49 -18.75 5.10
C GLU A 525 -12.18 -19.47 4.79
N SER A 526 -11.82 -19.57 3.50
CA SER A 526 -10.53 -20.16 3.11
C SER A 526 -9.33 -19.39 3.69
N LEU A 527 -9.44 -18.07 3.84
CA LEU A 527 -8.41 -17.24 4.46
C LEU A 527 -8.30 -17.49 5.97
N ARG A 528 -9.42 -17.56 6.68
CA ARG A 528 -9.44 -17.94 8.11
C ARG A 528 -8.84 -19.33 8.31
N ASP A 529 -9.22 -20.30 7.48
CA ASP A 529 -8.75 -21.68 7.60
C ASP A 529 -7.25 -21.78 7.27
N ALA A 530 -6.77 -21.01 6.28
CA ALA A 530 -5.36 -20.92 5.96
C ALA A 530 -4.54 -20.36 7.13
N TYR A 531 -5.04 -19.32 7.83
CA TYR A 531 -4.41 -18.81 9.06
C TYR A 531 -4.31 -19.89 10.14
N LEU A 532 -5.39 -20.60 10.42
CA LEU A 532 -5.40 -21.65 11.45
C LEU A 532 -4.41 -22.77 11.13
N GLU A 533 -4.40 -23.24 9.88
CA GLU A 533 -3.50 -24.31 9.46
C GLU A 533 -2.04 -23.85 9.38
N SER A 534 -1.76 -22.64 8.90
CA SER A 534 -0.41 -22.10 8.88
C SER A 534 0.15 -21.93 10.29
N TYR A 535 -0.67 -21.50 11.24
CA TYR A 535 -0.28 -21.40 12.65
C TYR A 535 0.06 -22.77 13.22
N ARG A 536 -0.81 -23.77 13.00
CA ARG A 536 -0.55 -25.16 13.41
C ARG A 536 0.77 -25.68 12.83
N VAL A 537 1.02 -25.47 11.54
CA VAL A 537 2.27 -25.87 10.89
C VAL A 537 3.48 -25.17 11.51
N ALA A 538 3.41 -23.87 11.79
CA ALA A 538 4.51 -23.14 12.41
C ALA A 538 4.83 -23.63 13.84
N LYS A 539 3.84 -24.10 14.59
CA LYS A 539 4.00 -24.55 15.98
C LYS A 539 4.33 -26.04 16.12
N GLU A 540 3.74 -26.87 15.27
CA GLU A 540 3.67 -28.32 15.48
C GLU A 540 4.33 -29.12 14.35
N ASP A 541 4.56 -28.53 13.18
CA ASP A 541 5.09 -29.23 11.99
C ASP A 541 6.25 -28.47 11.33
N PRO A 542 7.40 -28.36 12.02
CA PRO A 542 8.58 -27.66 11.48
C PRO A 542 9.13 -28.32 10.21
N ALA A 543 8.91 -29.63 10.04
CA ALA A 543 9.34 -30.36 8.85
C ALA A 543 8.56 -29.90 7.61
N ARG A 544 7.23 -29.77 7.72
CA ARG A 544 6.41 -29.21 6.63
C ARG A 544 6.75 -27.75 6.36
N TYR A 545 6.96 -26.93 7.39
CA TYR A 545 7.39 -25.55 7.18
C TYR A 545 8.71 -25.46 6.40
N GLN A 546 9.71 -26.27 6.78
CA GLN A 546 10.99 -26.30 6.09
C GLN A 546 10.84 -26.77 4.63
N ALA A 547 10.03 -27.80 4.39
CA ALA A 547 9.75 -28.25 3.03
C ALA A 547 9.11 -27.14 2.17
N MET A 548 8.15 -26.39 2.72
CA MET A 548 7.57 -25.23 2.03
C MET A 548 8.62 -24.14 1.77
N SER A 549 9.51 -23.87 2.72
CA SER A 549 10.60 -22.90 2.58
C SER A 549 11.55 -23.27 1.44
N ASP A 550 11.99 -24.53 1.40
CA ASP A 550 12.90 -25.04 0.36
C ASP A 550 12.22 -25.04 -1.02
N ASN A 551 10.94 -25.41 -1.07
CA ASN A 551 10.15 -25.38 -2.29
C ASN A 551 10.00 -23.95 -2.82
N ASN A 552 9.75 -22.96 -1.96
CA ASN A 552 9.70 -21.55 -2.32
C ASN A 552 11.02 -21.12 -2.99
N MET A 553 12.14 -21.41 -2.34
CA MET A 553 13.46 -21.06 -2.87
C MET A 553 13.74 -21.69 -4.23
N ASN A 554 13.45 -22.98 -4.39
CA ASN A 554 13.63 -23.68 -5.66
C ASN A 554 12.71 -23.14 -6.76
N LYS A 555 11.43 -22.87 -6.44
CA LYS A 555 10.45 -22.34 -7.37
C LYS A 555 10.87 -20.95 -7.87
N LEU A 556 11.21 -20.03 -6.97
CA LEU A 556 11.56 -18.65 -7.35
C LEU A 556 12.90 -18.57 -8.09
N LYS A 557 13.86 -19.43 -7.74
CA LYS A 557 15.11 -19.58 -8.53
C LYS A 557 14.84 -19.99 -9.98
N GLN A 558 13.91 -20.93 -10.19
CA GLN A 558 13.54 -21.40 -11.53
C GLN A 558 12.62 -20.44 -12.30
N TYR A 559 11.90 -19.59 -11.57
CA TYR A 559 10.92 -18.67 -12.14
C TYR A 559 11.52 -17.30 -12.51
N CYS A 560 12.27 -16.69 -11.59
CA CYS A 560 12.68 -15.28 -11.67
C CYS A 560 14.13 -15.01 -11.23
N SER A 561 15.05 -15.95 -11.49
CA SER A 561 16.49 -15.66 -11.42
C SER A 561 16.96 -14.85 -12.61
N ASP A 562 18.04 -14.11 -12.41
CA ASP A 562 18.67 -13.28 -13.44
C ASP A 562 18.99 -14.13 -14.67
N ALA A 563 19.50 -15.34 -14.48
CA ALA A 563 19.80 -16.28 -15.56
C ALA A 563 18.54 -16.71 -16.34
N VAL A 564 17.43 -17.01 -15.65
CA VAL A 564 16.16 -17.40 -16.29
C VAL A 564 15.57 -16.23 -17.08
N VAL A 565 15.56 -15.04 -16.48
CA VAL A 565 15.04 -13.82 -17.11
C VAL A 565 15.90 -13.43 -18.31
N LYS A 566 17.23 -13.51 -18.21
CA LYS A 566 18.16 -13.26 -19.31
C LYS A 566 17.87 -14.18 -20.50
N ASN A 567 17.75 -15.48 -20.27
CA ASN A 567 17.46 -16.45 -21.33
C ASN A 567 16.12 -16.15 -22.00
N LYS A 568 15.06 -15.86 -21.23
CA LYS A 568 13.75 -15.48 -21.77
C LYS A 568 13.81 -14.22 -22.62
N LEU A 569 14.57 -13.20 -22.19
CA LEU A 569 14.75 -11.96 -22.96
C LEU A 569 15.51 -12.24 -24.26
N GLN A 570 16.60 -13.02 -24.21
CA GLN A 570 17.37 -13.39 -25.40
C GLN A 570 16.53 -14.16 -26.42
N ASP A 571 15.77 -15.17 -25.97
CA ASP A 571 14.90 -15.96 -26.82
C ASP A 571 13.81 -15.08 -27.46
N PHE A 572 13.19 -14.19 -26.67
CA PHE A 572 12.16 -13.30 -27.19
C PHE A 572 12.72 -12.30 -28.20
N PHE A 573 13.85 -11.67 -27.88
CA PHE A 573 14.55 -10.75 -28.77
C PHE A 573 15.04 -11.41 -30.06
N ALA A 574 15.40 -12.69 -30.05
CA ALA A 574 15.70 -13.44 -31.26
C ALA A 574 14.45 -13.80 -32.08
N SER A 575 13.28 -13.87 -31.43
CA SER A 575 12.00 -14.21 -32.08
C SER A 575 11.31 -13.03 -32.76
N ILE A 576 11.67 -11.80 -32.38
CA ILE A 576 11.16 -10.57 -32.97
C ILE A 576 12.26 -9.92 -33.80
N ASP A 577 11.92 -9.37 -34.97
CA ASP A 577 12.90 -8.66 -35.81
C ASP A 577 13.29 -7.36 -35.10
N LEU A 578 14.47 -7.34 -34.46
CA LEU A 578 15.01 -6.22 -33.67
C LEU A 578 15.86 -5.24 -34.49
#